data_AF-A0A1H6EPW3-F1
#
_entry.id   AF-A0A1H6EPW3-F1
#
_cell.length_a   1.000
_cell.length_b   1.000
_cell.length_c   1.000
_cell.angle_alpha   90.00
_cell.angle_beta   90.00
_cell.angle_gamma   90.00
#
_symmetry.space_group_name_H-M   'P 1'
#
loop_
_entity.id
_entity.type
_entity.pdbx_description
1 polymer ?
#
loop_
_entity_poly.entity_id
_entity_poly.type
_entity_poly.pdbx_seq_one_letter_code
_entity_poly.pdbx_strand_id
1 'polypeptide(L)'
;MGAEPQTQVSEADLKAAIQLIEDAAIRLRGIQQTLDTAGLELKTSWVGQSEAAFDAVHKKWHERMDVILGSLRRLAENIGTSNTNFAAFNQERTEAINQIANLINAAPMSR
;
A
#
# COMPACT_ATOMS: atom_id res chain seq x y z
N MET A 1 19.17 -37.52 -11.92
CA MET A 1 18.33 -36.55 -11.20
C MET A 1 18.82 -35.17 -11.60
N GLY A 2 18.12 -34.52 -12.54
CA GLY A 2 18.47 -33.17 -12.95
C GLY A 2 18.07 -32.21 -11.85
N ALA A 3 19.02 -31.46 -11.31
CA ALA A 3 18.69 -30.29 -10.50
C ALA A 3 17.87 -29.37 -11.39
N GLU A 4 16.61 -29.11 -11.03
CA GLU A 4 15.86 -28.01 -11.62
C GLU A 4 16.74 -26.76 -11.48
N PRO A 5 16.99 -26.00 -12.56
CA PRO A 5 17.68 -24.74 -12.41
C PRO A 5 16.85 -23.90 -11.45
N GLN A 6 17.40 -23.59 -10.27
CA GLN A 6 16.82 -22.57 -9.41
C GLN A 6 16.68 -21.33 -10.28
N THR A 7 15.45 -21.00 -10.68
CA THR A 7 15.16 -19.87 -11.54
C THR A 7 15.67 -18.63 -10.82
N GLN A 8 16.87 -18.17 -11.17
CA GLN A 8 17.40 -16.92 -10.63
C GLN A 8 16.47 -15.82 -11.12
N VAL A 9 15.67 -15.26 -10.21
CA VAL A 9 14.86 -14.09 -10.49
C VAL A 9 15.80 -12.96 -10.86
N SER A 10 15.60 -12.35 -12.04
CA SER A 10 16.50 -11.31 -12.53
C SER A 10 16.34 -10.03 -11.72
N GLU A 11 17.40 -9.21 -11.63
CA GLU A 11 17.32 -7.89 -10.98
C GLU A 11 16.20 -7.03 -11.59
N ALA A 12 16.02 -7.10 -12.91
CA ALA A 12 14.99 -6.37 -13.63
C ALA A 12 13.57 -6.78 -13.21
N ASP A 13 13.31 -8.08 -13.03
CA ASP A 13 12.00 -8.58 -12.61
C ASP A 13 11.67 -8.14 -11.18
N LEU A 14 12.67 -8.12 -10.29
CA LEU A 14 12.50 -7.65 -8.91
C LEU A 14 12.19 -6.15 -8.86
N LYS A 15 12.91 -5.35 -9.65
CA LYS A 15 12.66 -3.90 -9.77
C LYS A 15 11.25 -3.64 -10.26
N ALA A 16 10.83 -4.32 -11.34
CA ALA A 16 9.48 -4.22 -11.86
C ALA A 16 8.43 -4.61 -10.80
N ALA A 17 8.68 -5.67 -10.03
CA ALA A 17 7.77 -6.09 -8.96
C ALA A 17 7.65 -5.03 -7.84
N ILE A 18 8.77 -4.45 -7.39
CA ILE A 18 8.75 -3.39 -6.38
C ILE A 18 8.01 -2.14 -6.90
N GLN A 19 8.26 -1.74 -8.14
CA GLN A 19 7.58 -0.61 -8.75
C GLN A 19 6.07 -0.81 -8.85
N LEU A 20 5.62 -2.03 -9.21
CA LEU A 20 4.20 -2.37 -9.22
C LEU A 20 3.57 -2.31 -7.82
N ILE A 21 4.31 -2.72 -6.78
CA ILE A 21 3.84 -2.66 -5.38
C ILE A 21 3.68 -1.20 -4.95
N GLU A 22 4.65 -0.35 -5.27
CA GLU A 22 4.61 1.08 -4.97
C GLU A 22 3.44 1.76 -5.68
N ASP A 23 3.29 1.55 -6.99
CA ASP A 23 2.20 2.09 -7.80
C ASP A 23 0.83 1.68 -7.25
N ALA A 24 0.68 0.42 -6.83
CA ALA A 24 -0.53 -0.07 -6.20
C ALA A 24 -0.82 0.66 -4.89
N ALA A 25 0.19 0.88 -4.05
CA ALA A 25 0.04 1.61 -2.79
C ALA A 25 -0.39 3.07 -3.02
N ILE A 26 0.22 3.77 -4.00
CA ILE A 26 -0.15 5.13 -4.38
C ILE A 26 -1.60 5.19 -4.87
N ARG A 27 -2.00 4.26 -5.75
CA ARG A 27 -3.38 4.21 -6.28
C ARG A 27 -4.40 3.95 -5.20
N LEU A 28 -4.15 2.99 -4.30
CA LEU A 28 -5.04 2.70 -3.18
C LEU A 28 -5.21 3.91 -2.28
N ARG A 29 -4.11 4.64 -2.02
CA ARG A 29 -4.16 5.88 -1.25
C ARG A 29 -4.98 6.97 -1.94
N GLY A 30 -4.82 7.13 -3.25
CA GLY A 30 -5.63 8.06 -4.04
C GLY A 30 -7.13 7.75 -3.95
N ILE A 31 -7.50 6.47 -4.06
CA ILE A 31 -8.90 6.03 -3.91
C ILE A 31 -9.42 6.36 -2.51
N GLN A 32 -8.63 6.13 -1.46
CA GLN A 32 -9.00 6.48 -0.09
C GLN A 32 -9.25 7.98 0.05
N GLN A 33 -8.36 8.84 -0.46
CA GLN A 33 -8.53 10.30 -0.43
C GLN A 33 -9.76 10.78 -1.20
N THR A 34 -10.06 10.16 -2.36
CA THR A 34 -11.28 10.46 -3.11
C THR A 34 -12.53 10.10 -2.30
N LEU A 35 -12.54 8.95 -1.62
CA LEU A 35 -13.65 8.55 -0.76
C LEU A 35 -13.79 9.49 0.45
N ASP A 36 -12.68 9.89 1.07
CA ASP A 36 -12.66 10.84 2.19
C ASP A 36 -13.29 12.18 1.80
N THR A 37 -12.91 12.69 0.62
CA THR A 37 -13.44 13.96 0.09
C THR A 37 -14.93 13.85 -0.22
N ALA A 38 -15.35 12.80 -0.93
CA ALA A 38 -16.76 12.55 -1.23
C ALA A 38 -17.59 12.36 0.04
N GLY A 39 -17.00 11.74 1.08
CA GLY A 39 -17.63 11.56 2.38
C GLY A 39 -17.90 12.88 3.10
N LEU A 40 -16.93 13.80 3.08
CA LEU A 40 -17.11 15.14 3.65
C LEU A 40 -18.23 15.91 2.93
N GLU A 41 -18.29 15.84 1.60
CA GLU A 41 -19.37 16.44 0.82
C GLU A 41 -20.74 15.82 1.17
N LEU A 42 -20.83 14.50 1.21
CA LEU A 42 -22.07 13.78 1.56
C LEU A 42 -22.56 14.11 2.97
N LYS A 43 -21.66 14.22 3.95
CA LYS A 43 -21.99 14.62 5.34
C LYS A 43 -22.70 15.97 5.43
N THR A 44 -22.34 16.93 4.57
CA THR A 44 -23.03 18.23 4.56
C THR A 44 -24.50 18.13 4.16
N SER A 45 -24.87 17.07 3.43
CA SER A 45 -26.22 16.86 2.90
C SER A 45 -27.01 15.79 3.67
N TRP A 46 -26.34 14.93 4.44
CA TRP A 46 -26.94 13.84 5.20
C TRP A 46 -26.75 14.04 6.70
N VAL A 47 -27.70 14.71 7.34
CA VAL A 47 -27.71 14.92 8.79
C VAL A 47 -28.54 13.81 9.47
N GLY A 48 -28.01 13.18 10.52
CA GLY A 48 -28.73 12.19 11.34
C GLY A 48 -28.25 10.74 11.16
N GLN A 49 -29.16 9.76 11.09
CA GLN A 49 -28.78 8.33 11.07
C GLN A 49 -27.92 7.93 9.85
N SER A 50 -28.10 8.59 8.71
CA SER A 50 -27.31 8.34 7.49
C SER A 50 -25.85 8.75 7.65
N GLU A 51 -25.56 9.79 8.43
CA GLU A 51 -24.21 10.23 8.78
C GLU A 51 -23.46 9.15 9.56
N ALA A 52 -24.10 8.64 10.62
CA ALA A 52 -23.53 7.60 11.48
C ALA A 52 -23.26 6.28 10.73
N ALA A 53 -24.16 5.91 9.81
CA ALA A 53 -23.96 4.74 8.97
C ALA A 53 -22.79 4.91 7.99
N PHE A 54 -22.67 6.09 7.37
CA PHE A 54 -21.54 6.42 6.50
C PHE A 54 -20.21 6.40 7.27
N ASP A 55 -20.18 6.98 8.46
CA ASP A 55 -18.99 6.98 9.33
C ASP A 55 -18.52 5.58 9.72
N ALA A 56 -19.45 4.68 10.03
CA ALA A 56 -19.13 3.30 10.34
C ALA A 56 -18.48 2.57 9.15
N VAL A 57 -18.99 2.80 7.93
CA VAL A 57 -18.42 2.23 6.70
C VAL A 57 -17.06 2.87 6.40
N HIS A 58 -16.97 4.18 6.52
CA HIS A 58 -15.76 4.95 6.29
C HIS A 58 -14.63 4.50 7.21
N LYS A 59 -14.90 4.33 8.51
CA LYS A 59 -13.93 3.80 9.47
C LYS A 59 -13.44 2.40 9.09
N LYS A 60 -14.35 1.48 8.74
CA LYS A 60 -13.97 0.13 8.30
C LYS A 60 -13.14 0.14 7.01
N TRP A 61 -13.43 1.07 6.10
CA TRP A 61 -12.66 1.25 4.88
C TRP A 61 -11.21 1.64 5.20
N HIS A 62 -11.01 2.62 6.07
CA HIS A 62 -9.68 3.03 6.54
C HIS A 62 -8.92 1.88 7.19
N GLU A 63 -9.55 1.17 8.13
CA GLU A 63 -8.93 0.02 8.80
C GLU A 63 -8.49 -1.07 7.80
N ARG A 64 -9.29 -1.33 6.76
CA ARG A 64 -8.93 -2.31 5.73
C ARG A 64 -7.85 -1.81 4.80
N MET A 65 -7.83 -0.53 4.45
CA MET A 65 -6.79 0.06 3.63
C MET A 65 -5.42 -0.01 4.32
N ASP A 66 -5.35 0.30 5.61
CA ASP A 66 -4.11 0.21 6.38
C ASP A 66 -3.57 -1.23 6.41
N VAL A 67 -4.45 -2.23 6.52
CA VAL A 67 -4.07 -3.65 6.45
C VAL A 67 -3.52 -4.02 5.07
N ILE A 68 -4.11 -3.52 3.99
CA ILE A 68 -3.65 -3.78 2.61
C ILE A 68 -2.29 -3.11 2.38
N LEU A 69 -2.15 -1.82 2.71
CA LEU A 69 -0.89 -1.10 2.60
C LEU A 69 0.22 -1.74 3.45
N GLY A 70 -0.10 -2.18 4.66
CA GLY A 70 0.83 -2.93 5.51
C GLY A 70 1.20 -4.30 4.93
N SER A 71 0.33 -4.92 4.13
CA SER A 71 0.63 -6.17 3.42
C SER A 71 1.54 -5.92 2.20
N LEU A 72 1.31 -4.83 1.46
CA LEU A 72 2.18 -4.39 0.35
C LEU A 72 3.59 -4.07 0.85
N ARG A 73 3.71 -3.38 2.00
CA ARG A 73 5.01 -3.11 2.63
C ARG A 73 5.76 -4.39 2.97
N ARG A 74 5.09 -5.34 3.62
CA ARG A 74 5.67 -6.65 3.97
C ARG A 74 6.09 -7.45 2.73
N LEU A 75 5.33 -7.35 1.64
CA LEU A 75 5.69 -7.97 0.37
C LEU A 75 6.99 -7.38 -0.18
N ALA A 76 7.14 -6.05 -0.19
CA ALA A 76 8.38 -5.38 -0.60
C ALA A 76 9.59 -5.75 0.29
N GLU A 77 9.40 -5.86 1.60
CA GLU A 77 10.41 -6.33 2.57
C GLU A 77 10.85 -7.77 2.26
N ASN A 78 9.90 -8.67 1.98
CA ASN A 78 10.17 -10.07 1.68
C ASN A 78 10.92 -10.26 0.35
N ILE A 79 10.56 -9.51 -0.69
CA ILE A 79 11.24 -9.59 -2.01
C ILE A 79 12.74 -9.30 -1.85
N GLY A 80 13.10 -8.32 -1.03
CA GLY A 80 14.52 -7.99 -0.86
C GLY A 80 15.28 -8.84 0.16
N THR A 81 14.61 -9.49 1.09
CA THR A 81 15.28 -10.49 1.96
C THR A 81 15.76 -11.68 1.13
N SER A 82 15.03 -12.02 0.06
CA SER A 82 15.38 -13.11 -0.85
C SER A 82 16.49 -12.76 -1.85
N ASN A 83 16.88 -11.49 -2.00
CA ASN A 83 17.78 -11.05 -3.08
C ASN A 83 18.79 -9.96 -2.66
N THR A 84 19.64 -10.28 -1.67
CA THR A 84 20.63 -9.36 -1.10
C THR A 84 21.79 -8.97 -2.02
N ASN A 85 21.99 -9.67 -3.14
CA ASN A 85 23.18 -9.53 -3.98
C ASN A 85 23.18 -8.28 -4.88
N PHE A 86 22.05 -7.57 -5.01
CA PHE A 86 21.90 -6.44 -5.92
C PHE A 86 21.81 -5.11 -5.15
N ALA A 87 22.93 -4.37 -5.10
CA ALA A 87 23.02 -3.11 -4.34
C ALA A 87 22.04 -2.02 -4.83
N ALA A 88 21.91 -1.85 -6.15
CA ALA A 88 21.00 -0.87 -6.73
C ALA A 88 19.52 -1.20 -6.44
N PHE A 89 19.14 -2.46 -6.59
CA PHE A 89 17.82 -2.95 -6.21
C PHE A 89 17.52 -2.75 -4.71
N ASN A 90 18.49 -2.97 -3.82
CA ASN A 90 18.30 -2.75 -2.38
C ASN A 90 17.97 -1.28 -2.06
N GLN A 91 18.54 -0.33 -2.80
CA GLN A 91 18.23 1.09 -2.64
C GLN A 91 16.79 1.40 -3.10
N GLU A 92 16.41 1.03 -4.32
CA GLU A 92 15.06 1.24 -4.86
C GLU A 92 13.98 0.61 -3.98
N ARG A 93 14.22 -0.61 -3.49
CA ARG A 93 13.34 -1.27 -2.51
C ARG A 93 13.18 -0.45 -1.23
N THR A 94 14.27 0.09 -0.69
CA THR A 94 14.23 0.86 0.55
C THR A 94 13.41 2.14 0.35
N GLU A 95 13.57 2.80 -0.80
CA GLU A 95 12.78 3.95 -1.19
C GLU A 95 11.28 3.60 -1.29
N ALA A 96 10.93 2.50 -1.95
CA ALA A 96 9.54 2.03 -2.05
C ALA A 96 8.93 1.67 -0.68
N ILE A 97 9.67 0.99 0.21
CA ILE A 97 9.22 0.69 1.57
C ILE A 97 8.96 1.98 2.34
N ASN A 98 9.87 2.96 2.25
CA ASN A 98 9.73 4.25 2.90
C ASN A 98 8.53 5.03 2.34
N GLN A 99 8.31 4.99 1.03
CA GLN A 99 7.16 5.59 0.37
C GLN A 99 5.85 5.00 0.93
N ILE A 100 5.73 3.66 0.97
CA ILE A 100 4.55 2.97 1.51
C ILE A 100 4.36 3.30 3.00
N ALA A 101 5.44 3.33 3.79
CA ALA A 101 5.38 3.71 5.19
C ALA A 101 4.89 5.15 5.38
N ASN A 102 5.35 6.08 4.54
CA ASN A 102 4.87 7.46 4.53
C ASN A 102 3.40 7.54 4.17
N LEU A 103 2.90 6.75 3.21
CA LEU A 103 1.48 6.73 2.87
C LEU A 103 0.59 6.23 4.01
N ILE A 104 1.06 5.24 4.78
CA ILE A 104 0.38 4.74 5.98
C ILE A 104 0.37 5.83 7.07
N ASN A 105 1.51 6.47 7.32
CA ASN A 105 1.66 7.48 8.37
C ASN A 105 1.03 8.84 8.03
N ALA A 106 0.91 9.18 6.74
CA ALA A 106 0.27 10.40 6.25
C ALA A 106 -1.26 10.30 6.28
N ALA A 107 -1.83 9.18 6.73
CA ALA A 107 -3.23 9.15 7.11
C ALA A 107 -3.46 10.12 8.27
N PRO A 108 -4.40 11.08 8.14
CA PRO A 108 -4.89 11.75 9.32
C PRO A 108 -5.40 10.64 10.22
N MET A 109 -4.74 10.43 11.36
CA MET A 109 -5.32 9.66 12.43
C MET A 109 -6.73 10.20 12.59
N SER A 110 -7.72 9.36 12.28
CA SER A 110 -9.09 9.59 12.70
C SER A 110 -9.06 9.62 14.23
N ARG A 111 -8.73 10.79 14.79
CA ARG A 111 -8.95 11.16 16.18
C ARG A 111 -10.16 12.07 16.19
#